data_AF-A0A933THG8-F1
#
_entry.id   AF-A0A933THG8-F1
#
_cell.length_a   1.000
_cell.length_b   1.000
_cell.length_c   1.000
_cell.angle_alpha   90.00
_cell.angle_beta   90.00
_cell.angle_gamma   90.00
#
_symmetry.space_group_name_H-M   'P 1'
#
loop_
_entity.id
_entity.type
_entity.pdbx_description
1 polymer ?
#
loop_
_entity_poly.entity_id
_entity_poly.type
_entity_poly.pdbx_seq_one_letter_code
_entity_poly.pdbx_strand_id
1 'polypeptide(L)'
;GRLAGETVIEAKKKGDFSKSALSAYEAKLTASYVLPDMEDIKDLEEAVASVPDFLTAYPKLACDLAHLRYAADGVPKGEHLKAAIKRVRRHGLLRLFRDLWPLRKVAI
;
A
#
# COMPACT_ATOMS: atom_id res chain seq x y z
N GLY A 1 -15.11 14.13 7.91
CA GLY A 1 -15.92 15.06 8.73
C GLY A 1 -16.35 16.32 8.00
N ARG A 2 -15.40 17.09 7.43
CA ARG A 2 -15.67 18.39 6.79
C ARG A 2 -16.76 18.35 5.72
N LEU A 3 -16.64 17.45 4.73
CA LEU A 3 -17.60 17.31 3.63
C LEU A 3 -19.02 16.97 4.10
N ALA A 4 -19.14 16.22 5.19
CA ALA A 4 -20.43 15.91 5.81
C ALA A 4 -21.05 17.18 6.44
N GLY A 5 -20.24 17.96 7.16
CA GLY A 5 -20.67 19.23 7.74
C GLY A 5 -21.12 20.25 6.68
N GLU A 6 -20.38 20.39 5.58
CA GLU A 6 -20.75 21.24 4.45
C GLU A 6 -22.09 20.82 3.83
N THR A 7 -22.31 19.51 3.68
CA THR A 7 -23.57 18.96 3.14
C THR A 7 -24.74 19.22 4.07
N VAL A 8 -24.56 19.10 5.38
CA VAL A 8 -25.60 19.42 6.37
C VAL A 8 -25.93 20.91 6.38
N ILE A 9 -24.94 21.79 6.21
CA ILE A 9 -25.18 23.24 6.09
C ILE A 9 -26.01 23.55 4.83
N GLU A 10 -25.71 22.91 3.71
CA GLU A 10 -26.47 23.06 2.46
C GLU A 10 -27.91 22.52 2.57
N ALA A 11 -28.07 21.34 3.17
CA ALA A 11 -29.38 20.74 3.46
C ALA A 11 -30.22 21.66 4.35
N LYS A 12 -29.62 22.21 5.41
CA LYS A 12 -30.27 23.17 6.32
C LYS A 12 -30.68 24.46 5.61
N LYS A 13 -29.87 24.99 4.68
CA LYS A 13 -30.23 26.17 3.87
C LYS A 13 -31.43 25.91 2.96
N LYS A 14 -31.55 24.68 2.45
CA LYS A 14 -32.67 24.24 1.59
C LYS A 14 -33.91 23.80 2.40
N GLY A 15 -33.76 23.55 3.71
CA GLY A 15 -34.80 22.97 4.55
C GLY A 15 -35.11 21.50 4.24
N ASP A 16 -34.25 20.85 3.45
CA ASP A 16 -34.47 19.50 2.93
C ASP A 16 -33.36 18.58 3.44
N PHE A 17 -33.75 17.61 4.28
CA PHE A 17 -32.91 16.56 4.83
C PHE A 17 -33.25 15.18 4.25
N SER A 18 -33.97 15.16 3.13
CA SER A 18 -34.27 13.92 2.42
C SER A 18 -33.00 13.24 1.90
N LYS A 19 -33.15 11.97 1.53
CA LYS A 19 -32.06 11.15 0.97
C LYS A 19 -31.43 11.80 -0.28
N SER A 20 -32.21 12.51 -1.10
CA SER A 20 -31.69 13.18 -2.30
C SER A 20 -30.85 14.42 -1.96
N ALA A 21 -31.19 15.17 -0.91
CA ALA A 21 -30.39 16.30 -0.47
C ALA A 21 -29.05 15.84 0.14
N LEU A 22 -29.06 14.73 0.86
CA LEU A 22 -27.86 14.17 1.51
C LEU A 22 -26.95 13.38 0.56
N SER A 23 -27.42 12.92 -0.59
CA SER A 23 -26.58 12.22 -1.58
C SER A 23 -25.48 13.13 -2.16
N ALA A 24 -25.62 14.46 -2.03
CA ALA A 24 -24.54 15.39 -2.35
C ALA A 24 -23.25 15.13 -1.56
N TYR A 25 -23.35 14.50 -0.38
CA TYR A 25 -22.17 14.09 0.39
C TYR A 25 -21.37 12.99 -0.34
N GLU A 26 -22.06 11.99 -0.89
CA GLU A 26 -21.43 10.91 -1.66
C GLU A 26 -20.73 11.48 -2.90
N ALA A 27 -21.42 12.35 -3.65
CA ALA A 27 -20.82 13.03 -4.80
C ALA A 27 -19.57 13.84 -4.41
N LYS A 28 -19.59 14.53 -3.27
CA LYS A 28 -18.43 15.26 -2.73
C LYS A 28 -17.29 14.33 -2.31
N LEU A 29 -17.60 13.15 -1.77
CA LEU A 29 -16.57 12.15 -1.45
C LEU A 29 -15.92 11.62 -2.72
N THR A 30 -16.70 11.28 -3.75
CA THR A 30 -16.19 10.77 -5.04
C THR A 30 -15.38 11.84 -5.79
N ALA A 31 -15.77 13.11 -5.69
CA ALA A 31 -15.02 14.23 -6.27
C ALA A 31 -13.76 14.61 -5.46
N SER A 32 -13.65 14.13 -4.21
CA SER A 32 -12.45 14.30 -3.38
C SER A 32 -11.49 13.12 -3.55
N TYR A 33 -10.31 13.21 -2.92
CA TYR A 33 -9.37 12.09 -2.88
C TYR A 33 -9.83 10.94 -1.96
N VAL A 34 -10.81 11.16 -1.09
CA VAL A 34 -11.13 10.20 -0.01
C VAL A 34 -11.67 8.87 -0.56
N LEU A 35 -12.67 8.91 -1.45
CA LEU A 35 -13.25 7.69 -2.01
C LEU A 35 -12.28 6.97 -2.96
N PRO A 36 -11.63 7.65 -3.92
CA PRO A 36 -10.62 7.04 -4.78
C PRO A 36 -9.49 6.37 -4.00
N ASP A 37 -8.89 7.06 -3.02
CA ASP A 37 -7.80 6.49 -2.22
C ASP A 37 -8.25 5.22 -1.46
N MET A 38 -9.50 5.20 -0.98
CA MET A 38 -10.07 4.02 -0.32
C MET A 38 -10.32 2.86 -1.29
N GLU A 39 -10.69 3.16 -2.54
CA GLU A 39 -10.84 2.16 -3.60
C GLU A 39 -9.49 1.56 -4.00
N ASP A 40 -8.44 2.38 -4.11
CA ASP A 40 -7.09 1.96 -4.47
C ASP A 40 -6.49 0.97 -3.44
N ILE A 41 -6.72 1.22 -2.14
CA ILE A 41 -6.18 0.38 -1.06
C ILE A 41 -7.09 -0.78 -0.64
N LYS A 42 -8.30 -0.86 -1.19
CA LYS A 42 -9.35 -1.82 -0.77
C LYS A 42 -8.85 -3.27 -0.71
N ASP A 43 -8.10 -3.68 -1.73
CA ASP A 43 -7.66 -5.07 -1.89
C ASP A 43 -6.28 -5.33 -1.25
N LEU A 44 -5.68 -4.31 -0.59
CA LEU A 44 -4.34 -4.40 -0.01
C LEU A 44 -4.24 -5.46 1.08
N GLU A 45 -5.19 -5.47 2.00
CA GLU A 45 -5.18 -6.36 3.16
C GLU A 45 -5.25 -7.82 2.72
N GLU A 46 -6.14 -8.14 1.79
CA GLU A 46 -6.28 -9.48 1.22
C GLU A 46 -5.03 -9.90 0.44
N ALA A 47 -4.46 -8.99 -0.36
CA ALA A 47 -3.24 -9.26 -1.11
C ALA A 47 -2.05 -9.56 -0.16
N VAL A 48 -1.90 -8.81 0.92
CA VAL A 48 -0.85 -9.06 1.94
C VAL A 48 -1.10 -10.36 2.69
N ALA A 49 -2.35 -10.62 3.10
CA ALA A 49 -2.72 -11.84 3.81
C ALA A 49 -2.52 -13.11 2.95
N SER A 50 -2.66 -13.00 1.62
CA SER A 50 -2.43 -14.09 0.68
C SER A 50 -0.98 -14.57 0.61
N VAL A 51 -0.03 -13.76 1.10
CA VAL A 51 1.41 -14.05 1.11
C VAL A 51 1.85 -14.39 2.53
N PRO A 52 2.08 -15.67 2.85
CA PRO A 52 2.59 -16.07 4.15
C PRO A 52 3.92 -15.37 4.45
N ASP A 53 4.07 -14.91 5.69
CA ASP A 53 5.28 -14.24 6.17
C ASP A 53 5.63 -12.93 5.42
N PHE A 54 4.69 -12.29 4.73
CA PHE A 54 5.01 -11.06 3.98
C PHE A 54 5.64 -9.99 4.86
N LEU A 55 5.01 -9.71 6.01
CA LEU A 55 5.42 -8.68 6.96
C LEU A 55 6.65 -9.07 7.80
N THR A 56 7.13 -10.31 7.73
CA THR A 56 8.29 -10.78 8.49
C THR A 56 9.49 -11.04 7.58
N ALA A 57 9.29 -11.75 6.47
CA ALA A 57 10.35 -12.15 5.56
C ALA A 57 10.86 -11.00 4.69
N TYR A 58 9.97 -10.20 4.10
CA TYR A 58 10.37 -9.15 3.16
C TYR A 58 11.04 -7.95 3.82
N PRO A 59 10.53 -7.40 4.96
CA PRO A 59 11.24 -6.35 5.67
C PRO A 59 12.63 -6.78 6.14
N LYS A 60 12.77 -8.03 6.61
CA LYS A 60 14.06 -8.58 7.02
C LYS A 60 15.02 -8.70 5.83
N LEU A 61 14.54 -9.19 4.69
CA LEU A 61 15.34 -9.26 3.46
C LEU A 61 15.77 -7.85 3.00
N ALA A 62 14.88 -6.86 3.05
CA ALA A 62 15.20 -5.49 2.70
C ALA A 62 16.28 -4.89 3.63
N CYS A 63 16.14 -5.08 4.94
CA CYS A 63 17.15 -4.66 5.93
C CYS A 63 18.50 -5.33 5.68
N ASP A 64 18.52 -6.64 5.41
CA ASP A 64 19.74 -7.38 5.10
C ASP A 64 20.44 -6.86 3.84
N LEU A 65 19.68 -6.57 2.78
CA LEU A 65 20.21 -6.01 1.54
C LEU A 65 20.73 -4.59 1.74
N ALA A 66 20.01 -3.76 2.50
CA ALA A 66 20.45 -2.42 2.86
C ALA A 66 21.75 -2.48 3.69
N HIS A 67 21.85 -3.39 4.64
CA HIS A 67 23.06 -3.60 5.43
C HIS A 67 24.25 -3.95 4.54
N LEU A 68 24.12 -4.94 3.65
CA LEU A 68 25.19 -5.28 2.70
C LEU A 68 25.57 -4.13 1.75
N ARG A 69 24.61 -3.25 1.43
CA ARG A 69 24.87 -2.13 0.52
C ARG A 69 25.57 -0.94 1.18
N TYR A 70 25.34 -0.74 2.48
CA TYR A 70 25.82 0.43 3.23
C TYR A 70 26.86 0.10 4.30
N ALA A 71 27.16 -1.17 4.55
CA ALA A 71 28.25 -1.57 5.45
C ALA A 71 29.60 -1.00 4.96
N ALA A 72 30.36 -0.43 5.89
CA ALA A 72 31.70 0.09 5.69
C ALA A 72 32.72 -0.79 6.44
N ASP A 73 32.69 -2.09 6.14
CA ASP A 73 33.49 -3.14 6.79
C ASP A 73 34.81 -3.44 6.05
N GLY A 74 35.14 -2.68 5.01
CA GLY A 74 36.36 -2.86 4.20
C GLY A 74 36.28 -3.99 3.17
N VAL A 75 35.15 -4.69 3.09
CA VAL A 75 34.93 -5.77 2.11
C VAL A 75 34.62 -5.17 0.73
N PRO A 76 35.17 -5.72 -0.37
CA PRO A 76 34.89 -5.22 -1.71
C PRO A 76 33.39 -5.27 -2.04
N LYS A 77 32.86 -4.21 -2.66
CA LYS A 77 31.44 -4.10 -3.04
C LYS A 77 30.94 -5.27 -3.92
N GLY A 78 31.83 -5.89 -4.70
CA GLY A 78 31.50 -7.07 -5.50
C GLY A 78 31.16 -8.31 -4.65
N GLU A 79 31.76 -8.46 -3.48
CA GLU A 79 31.44 -9.57 -2.56
C GLU A 79 30.10 -9.33 -1.85
N HIS A 80 29.83 -8.09 -1.45
CA HIS A 80 28.53 -7.67 -0.94
C HIS A 80 27.40 -7.97 -1.93
N LEU A 81 27.60 -7.68 -3.22
CA LEU A 81 26.64 -8.00 -4.27
C LEU A 81 26.43 -9.52 -4.43
N LYS A 82 27.50 -10.32 -4.41
CA LYS A 82 27.40 -11.79 -4.46
C LYS A 82 26.64 -12.33 -3.24
N ALA A 83 26.90 -11.79 -2.05
CA ALA A 83 26.20 -12.17 -0.82
C ALA A 83 24.70 -11.82 -0.87
N ALA A 84 24.37 -10.63 -1.37
CA ALA A 84 22.99 -10.20 -1.60
C ALA A 84 22.26 -11.13 -2.58
N ILE A 85 22.85 -11.42 -3.75
CA ILE A 85 22.28 -12.34 -4.74
C ILE A 85 22.09 -13.74 -4.14
N LYS A 86 23.04 -14.23 -3.33
CA LYS A 86 22.93 -15.53 -2.65
C LYS A 86 21.80 -15.54 -1.60
N ARG A 87 21.53 -14.44 -0.92
CA ARG A 87 20.40 -14.31 0.03
C ARG A 87 19.06 -14.29 -0.71
N VAL A 88 18.95 -13.50 -1.77
CA VAL A 88 17.74 -13.46 -2.61
C VAL A 88 17.46 -14.82 -3.27
N ARG A 89 18.48 -15.47 -3.83
CA ARG A 89 18.34 -16.83 -4.41
C ARG A 89 17.91 -17.88 -3.38
N ARG A 90 18.34 -17.77 -2.12
CA ARG A 90 17.89 -18.68 -1.04
C ARG A 90 16.41 -18.53 -0.72
N HIS A 91 15.87 -17.32 -0.79
CA HIS A 91 14.42 -17.10 -0.68
C HIS A 91 13.63 -17.60 -1.90
N GLY A 92 14.31 -17.80 -3.04
CA GLY A 92 13.74 -18.30 -4.28
C GLY A 92 13.16 -17.18 -5.14
N LEU A 93 13.79 -16.90 -6.29
CA LEU A 93 13.37 -15.84 -7.21
C LEU A 93 11.93 -16.03 -7.71
N LEU A 94 11.54 -17.28 -7.99
CA LEU A 94 10.19 -17.63 -8.42
C LEU A 94 9.16 -17.41 -7.31
N ARG A 95 9.54 -17.71 -6.06
CA ARG A 95 8.68 -17.47 -4.90
C ARG A 95 8.49 -15.98 -4.66
N LEU A 96 9.59 -15.21 -4.70
CA LEU A 96 9.57 -13.76 -4.60
C LEU A 96 8.66 -13.13 -5.66
N PHE A 97 8.78 -13.57 -6.92
CA PHE A 97 7.93 -13.09 -8.01
C PHE A 97 6.46 -13.47 -7.81
N ARG A 98 6.18 -14.72 -7.41
CA ARG A 98 4.82 -15.19 -7.13
C ARG A 98 4.16 -14.41 -6.01
N ASP A 99 4.91 -14.09 -4.98
CA ASP A 99 4.43 -13.38 -3.79
C ASP A 99 4.25 -11.87 -4.05
N LEU A 100 5.08 -11.25 -4.90
CA LEU A 100 4.90 -9.84 -5.28
C LEU A 100 3.85 -9.62 -6.37
N TRP A 101 3.49 -10.66 -7.14
CA TRP A 101 2.55 -10.53 -8.26
C TRP A 101 1.15 -10.02 -7.85
N PRO A 102 0.52 -10.54 -6.75
CA PRO A 102 -0.77 -10.04 -6.27
C PRO A 102 -0.72 -8.55 -5.86
N LEU A 103 0.39 -8.11 -5.29
CA LEU A 103 0.58 -6.73 -4.81
C LEU A 103 0.68 -5.69 -5.94
N ARG A 104 0.92 -6.13 -7.20
CA ARG A 104 0.95 -5.22 -8.36
C ARG A 104 -0.37 -4.47 -8.56
N LYS A 105 -1.50 -5.08 -8.20
CA LYS A 105 -2.83 -4.47 -8.37
C LYS A 105 -3.13 -3.32 -7.41
N VAL A 106 -2.35 -3.22 -6.32
CA VAL A 106 -2.57 -2.26 -5.24
C VAL A 106 -1.60 -1.08 -5.32
N ALA A 107 -0.54 -1.21 -6.12
CA ALA A 107 0.47 -0.17 -6.32
C ALA A 107 0.21 0.71 -7.57
N ILE A 108 -0.90 0.47 -8.28
CA ILE A 108 -1.37 1.22 -9.45
C ILE A 108 -2.68 1.89 -9.06
#